data_AF-A0A7C5SC64-F1
#
_entry.id   AF-A0A7C5SC64-F1
#
_cell.length_a   1.000
_cell.length_b   1.000
_cell.length_c   1.000
_cell.angle_alpha   90.00
_cell.angle_beta   90.00
_cell.angle_gamma   90.00
#
_symmetry.space_group_name_H-M   'P 1'
#
loop_
_entity.id
_entity.type
_entity.pdbx_description
1 polymer ?
#
loop_
_entity_poly.entity_id
_entity_poly.type
_entity_poly.pdbx_seq_one_letter_code
_entity_poly.pdbx_strand_id
1 'polypeptide(L)' 'MAHIVVMGSGIGGIPAAYELKDVIGSGDRITVINNRPYFQFTPSNPWAAVGWR' A
#
# COMPACT_ATOMS: atom_id res chain seq x y z
N MET A 1 2.15 15.51 17.02
CA MET A 1 1.13 14.60 16.46
C MET A 1 1.06 14.88 14.98
N ALA A 2 1.70 14.04 14.18
CA ALA A 2 1.68 14.12 12.73
C ALA A 2 0.54 13.25 12.18
N HIS A 3 -0.13 13.76 11.15
CA HIS A 3 -1.02 12.94 10.33
C HIS A 3 -0.37 12.77 8.96
N ILE A 4 0.00 11.54 8.64
CA ILE A 4 0.71 11.17 7.43
C ILE A 4 -0.26 10.46 6.50
N VAL A 5 -0.32 10.92 5.25
CA VAL A 5 -1.17 10.33 4.21
C VAL A 5 -0.30 9.67 3.17
N VAL A 6 -0.49 8.37 2.97
CA VAL A 6 0.13 7.61 1.89
C VAL A 6 -0.85 7.52 0.72
N MET A 7 -0.52 8.20 -0.37
CA MET A 7 -1.36 8.25 -1.57
C MET A 7 -0.94 7.11 -2.53
N GLY A 8 -1.82 6.12 -2.67
CA GLY A 8 -1.61 4.91 -3.44
C GLY A 8 -1.16 3.73 -2.57
N SER A 9 -1.76 2.55 -2.78
CA SER A 9 -1.45 1.32 -2.03
C SER A 9 -0.95 0.21 -2.96
N GLY A 10 0.00 0.53 -3.83
CA GLY A 10 0.71 -0.41 -4.70
C GLY A 10 1.95 -1.02 -4.05
N ILE A 11 2.88 -1.50 -4.87
CA ILE A 11 4.14 -2.14 -4.42
C ILE A 11 4.97 -1.22 -3.52
N GLY A 12 4.97 0.10 -3.78
CA GLY A 12 5.66 1.05 -2.91
C GLY A 12 4.83 1.50 -1.72
N GLY A 13 3.54 1.79 -1.94
CA GLY A 13 2.68 2.41 -0.92
C GLY A 13 2.35 1.51 0.25
N ILE A 14 2.16 0.20 0.02
CA ILE A 14 1.88 -0.75 1.11
C ILE A 14 3.08 -0.89 2.06
N PRO A 15 4.30 -1.25 1.59
CA PRO A 15 5.47 -1.29 2.46
C PRO A 15 5.74 0.05 3.14
N ALA A 16 5.67 1.16 2.41
CA ALA A 16 5.89 2.48 3.01
C ALA A 16 4.94 2.76 4.18
N ALA A 17 3.65 2.39 4.07
CA ALA A 17 2.70 2.57 5.17
C ALA A 17 3.00 1.69 6.39
N TYR A 18 3.42 0.43 6.17
CA TYR A 18 3.78 -0.48 7.26
C TYR A 18 5.11 -0.09 7.92
N GLU A 19 6.14 0.21 7.12
CA GLU A 19 7.44 0.67 7.61
C GLU A 19 7.32 1.99 8.37
N LEU A 20 6.48 2.92 7.89
CA LEU A 20 6.14 4.13 8.65
C LEU A 20 5.50 3.76 9.99
N LYS A 21 4.56 2.81 10.01
CA LYS A 21 3.89 2.41 11.25
C LYS A 21 4.86 1.86 12.30
N ASP A 22 5.94 1.21 11.87
CA ASP A 22 6.96 0.65 12.76
C ASP A 22 7.88 1.71 13.38
N VAL A 23 8.04 2.88 12.75
CA VAL A 23 8.99 3.91 13.20
C VAL A 23 8.35 5.16 13.80
N ILE A 24 7.07 5.44 13.53
CA ILE A 24 6.40 6.64 14.04
C ILE A 24 5.94 6.50 15.50
N GLY A 25 5.68 7.63 16.16
CA GLY A 25 5.18 7.66 17.53
C GLY A 25 3.75 7.13 17.66
N SER A 26 3.39 6.63 18.84
CA SER A 26 2.06 6.08 19.14
C SER A 26 0.91 7.09 18.98
N GLY A 27 1.20 8.39 19.09
CA GLY A 27 0.23 9.46 18.85
C GLY A 27 0.05 9.83 17.38
N ASP A 28 0.92 9.37 16.48
CA ASP A 28 0.85 9.74 15.08
C ASP A 28 -0.13 8.85 14.30
N ARG A 29 -0.78 9.44 13.30
CA ARG A 29 -1.80 8.77 12.49
C ARG A 29 -1.29 8.54 11.07
N ILE A 30 -1.51 7.35 10.54
CA ILE A 30 -1.30 7.04 9.12
C ILE A 30 -2.66 6.79 8.46
N THR A 31 -2.85 7.32 7.26
CA THR A 31 -4.00 6.99 6.41
C THR A 31 -3.51 6.65 5.02
N VAL A 32 -3.90 5.48 4.52
CA VAL A 32 -3.61 5.06 3.15
C VAL A 32 -4.85 5.32 2.31
N ILE A 33 -4.70 6.04 1.20
CA ILE A 33 -5.78 6.29 0.25
C ILE A 33 -5.43 5.60 -1.05
N ASN A 34 -6.35 4.79 -1.56
CA ASN A 34 -6.20 4.12 -2.85
C ASN A 34 -7.50 4.20 -3.65
N ASN A 35 -7.39 4.19 -4.98
CA ASN A 35 -8.55 4.23 -5.87
C ASN A 35 -9.26 2.87 -6.01
N ARG A 36 -8.72 1.81 -5.39
CA ARG A 36 -9.29 0.46 -5.37
C ARG A 36 -9.24 -0.11 -3.94
N PRO A 37 -10.21 -0.94 -3.53
CA PRO A 37 -10.26 -1.51 -2.19
C PRO A 37 -9.34 -2.74 -2.01
N TYR A 38 -8.55 -3.12 -3.01
CA TYR A 38 -7.67 -4.28 -2.98
C TYR A 38 -6.27 -3.98 -3.51
N PHE A 39 -5.28 -4.73 -3.02
CA PHE A 39 -3.93 -4.77 -3.58
C PHE A 39 -3.88 -5.75 -4.75
N GLN A 40 -3.10 -5.42 -5.78
CA GLN A 40 -2.75 -6.36 -6.84
C GLN A 40 -1.23 -6.41 -6.99
N PHE A 41 -0.70 -7.62 -7.15
CA PHE A 41 0.71 -7.78 -7.50
C PHE A 41 0.89 -7.61 -9.01
N THR A 42 1.09 -6.37 -9.45
CA THR A 42 1.18 -5.97 -10.87
C THR A 42 2.07 -6.88 -11.74
N PRO A 43 3.25 -7.37 -11.27
CA PRO A 43 4.09 -8.26 -12.07
C PRO A 43 3.43 -9.59 -12.45
N SER A 44 2.37 -10.03 -11.75
CA SER A 44 1.61 -11.25 -12.09
C SER A 44 0.55 -11.05 -13.17
N ASN A 45 0.27 -9.82 -13.60
CA ASN A 45 -0.76 -9.55 -14.61
C ASN A 45 -0.55 -10.28 -15.95
N PRO A 46 0.69 -10.46 -16.47
CA PRO A 46 0.90 -11.25 -17.69
C PRO A 46 0.42 -12.70 -17.58
N TRP A 47 0.54 -13.31 -16.38
CA TRP A 47 0.10 -14.68 -16.13
C TRP A 47 -1.42 -14.79 -16.09
N ALA A 48 -2.09 -13.81 -15.47
CA ALA A 48 -3.55 -13.71 -15.48
C ALA A 48 -4.09 -13.54 -16.91
N ALA A 49 -3.38 -12.79 -17.77
CA ALA A 49 -3.79 -12.56 -19.15
C ALA A 49 -3.79 -13.86 -20.01
N VAL A 50 -2.97 -14.85 -19.65
CA VAL A 50 -2.88 -16.15 -20.35
C VAL A 50 -3.55 -17.30 -19.58
N GLY A 51 -4.30 -16.99 -18.50
CA GLY A 51 -5.03 -17.99 -17.73
C GLY A 51 -4.15 -18.94 -16.91
N TRP A 52 -2.93 -18.53 -16.55
CA TRP A 52 -2.02 -19.30 -15.67
C TRP A 52 -2.16 -18.91 -14.20
N ARG A 53 -3.19 -18.13 -13.86
CA ARG A 53 -3.55 -17.61 -12.55
C ARG A 53 -5.05 -17.37 -12.48
#